data_AF-A0A8T7F711-F1
#
_entry.id   AF-A0A8T7F711-F1
#
_cell.length_a   1.000
_cell.length_b   1.000
_cell.length_c   1.000
_cell.angle_alpha   90.00
_cell.angle_beta   90.00
_cell.angle_gamma   90.00
#
_symmetry.space_group_name_H-M   'P 1'
#
loop_
_entity.id
_entity.type
_entity.pdbx_description
1 polymer ?
#
loop_
_entity_poly.entity_id
_entity_poly.type
_entity_poly.pdbx_seq_one_letter_code
_entity_poly.pdbx_strand_id
1 'polypeptide(L)'
;MLTIQEADYQLLIFTGPDPLDPQDDNVDVEVVFPNGERYVATFFTLKNLETIMNRHAESGECNNGKYLWAADMVIVRELTTETVRETVACLVLDGELKSAFSLASDVVETLSNQSTE
;
A
#
# COMPACT_ATOMS: atom_id res chain seq x y z
N MET A 1 9.25 1.01 -9.22
CA MET A 1 8.30 -0.13 -9.21
C MET A 1 9.08 -1.43 -9.31
N LEU A 2 8.88 -2.34 -8.36
CA LEU A 2 9.44 -3.69 -8.32
C LEU A 2 8.28 -4.70 -8.45
N THR A 3 8.47 -5.75 -9.24
CA THR A 3 7.48 -6.82 -9.42
C THR A 3 8.07 -8.15 -8.97
N ILE A 4 7.33 -8.90 -8.15
CA ILE A 4 7.69 -10.22 -7.63
C ILE A 4 6.58 -11.19 -8.01
N GLN A 5 6.97 -12.32 -8.59
CA GLN A 5 6.04 -13.40 -8.92
C GLN A 5 6.03 -14.44 -7.79
N GLU A 6 4.90 -14.60 -7.13
CA GLU A 6 4.64 -15.70 -6.20
C GLU A 6 3.81 -16.79 -6.89
N ALA A 7 3.62 -17.93 -6.22
CA ALA A 7 2.88 -19.07 -6.78
C ALA A 7 1.41 -18.74 -7.05
N ASP A 8 0.76 -18.01 -6.13
CA ASP A 8 -0.69 -17.79 -6.13
C ASP A 8 -1.11 -16.35 -6.46
N TYR A 9 -0.15 -15.43 -6.57
CA TYR A 9 -0.39 -14.02 -6.86
C TYR A 9 0.89 -13.34 -7.39
N GLN A 10 0.75 -12.12 -7.89
CA GLN A 10 1.84 -11.23 -8.22
C GLN A 10 1.85 -10.06 -7.24
N LEU A 11 3.04 -9.65 -6.79
CA LEU A 11 3.25 -8.53 -5.88
C LEU A 11 3.94 -7.39 -6.62
N LEU A 12 3.36 -6.20 -6.57
CA LEU A 12 3.92 -4.96 -7.11
C LEU A 12 4.20 -4.01 -5.96
N ILE A 13 5.43 -3.49 -5.90
CA ILE A 13 5.88 -2.53 -4.89
C ILE A 13 6.22 -1.22 -5.61
N PHE A 14 5.51 -0.15 -5.27
CA PHE A 14 5.70 1.18 -5.81
C PHE A 14 6.46 2.03 -4.79
N THR A 15 7.66 2.43 -5.18
CA THR A 15 8.54 3.29 -4.39
C THR A 15 8.53 4.70 -4.96
N GLY A 16 8.73 5.70 -4.10
CA GLY A 16 9.03 7.07 -4.49
C GLY A 16 10.40 7.22 -5.18
N PRO A 17 10.89 8.46 -5.37
CA PRO A 17 12.20 8.69 -5.96
C PRO A 17 13.33 8.07 -5.11
N ASP A 18 14.24 7.35 -5.77
CA ASP A 18 15.33 6.63 -5.10
C ASP A 18 16.37 7.57 -4.46
N PRO A 19 17.01 7.16 -3.35
CA PRO A 19 16.86 5.86 -2.69
C PRO A 19 15.78 5.83 -1.59
N LEU A 20 15.04 4.72 -1.50
CA LEU A 20 14.15 4.39 -0.38
C LEU A 20 14.97 4.27 0.93
N ASP A 21 14.54 4.94 2.00
CA ASP A 21 14.98 4.71 3.38
C ASP A 21 14.13 3.57 3.99
N PRO A 22 14.69 2.37 4.21
CA PRO A 22 13.94 1.24 4.76
C PRO A 22 13.36 1.50 6.15
N GLN A 23 13.79 2.54 6.85
CA GLN A 23 13.34 2.88 8.20
C GLN A 23 12.41 4.08 8.24
N ASP A 24 12.35 4.95 7.23
CA ASP A 24 11.68 6.26 7.35
C ASP A 24 10.84 6.65 6.14
N ASP A 25 10.47 5.67 5.30
CA ASP A 25 9.60 5.86 4.15
C ASP A 25 8.28 5.08 4.26
N ASN A 26 7.48 5.19 3.21
CA ASN A 26 6.35 4.33 2.92
C ASN A 26 6.42 3.83 1.47
N VAL A 27 5.71 2.74 1.18
CA VAL A 27 5.57 2.19 -0.18
C VAL A 27 4.14 1.74 -0.41
N ASP A 28 3.64 1.91 -1.63
CA ASP A 28 2.37 1.30 -2.03
C ASP A 28 2.61 -0.12 -2.50
N VAL A 29 1.74 -1.03 -2.05
CA VAL A 29 1.82 -2.45 -2.32
C VAL A 29 0.54 -2.89 -2.98
N GLU A 30 0.67 -3.62 -4.08
CA GLU A 30 -0.44 -4.21 -4.79
C GLU A 30 -0.26 -5.72 -4.94
N VAL A 31 -1.33 -6.46 -4.63
CA VAL A 31 -1.44 -7.90 -4.80
C VAL A 31 -2.43 -8.21 -5.91
N VAL A 32 -1.97 -8.87 -6.97
CA VAL A 32 -2.77 -9.24 -8.14
C VAL A 32 -2.95 -10.75 -8.17
N PHE A 33 -4.19 -11.21 -8.05
CA PHE A 33 -4.53 -12.63 -8.13
C PHE A 33 -4.80 -13.08 -9.58
N PRO A 34 -4.64 -14.37 -9.91
CA PRO A 34 -4.92 -14.91 -11.25
C PRO A 34 -6.35 -14.70 -11.75
N ASN A 35 -7.31 -14.51 -10.83
CA ASN A 35 -8.70 -14.20 -11.16
C ASN A 35 -8.93 -12.73 -11.55
N GLY A 36 -7.89 -11.89 -11.52
CA GLY A 36 -7.95 -10.47 -11.82
C GLY A 36 -8.27 -9.58 -10.61
N GLU A 37 -8.56 -10.13 -9.43
CA GLU A 37 -8.73 -9.32 -8.24
C GLU A 37 -7.40 -8.65 -7.86
N ARG A 38 -7.47 -7.35 -7.59
CA ARG A 38 -6.33 -6.50 -7.23
C ARG A 38 -6.60 -5.89 -5.86
N TYR A 39 -5.65 -6.03 -4.94
CA TYR A 39 -5.74 -5.49 -3.59
C TYR A 39 -4.59 -4.53 -3.35
N VAL A 40 -4.87 -3.37 -2.75
CA VAL A 40 -3.89 -2.30 -2.49
C VAL A 40 -3.82 -1.94 -1.00
N ALA A 41 -2.62 -1.65 -0.55
CA ALA A 41 -2.32 -1.13 0.78
C ALA A 41 -1.07 -0.25 0.73
N THR A 42 -0.91 0.64 1.70
CA THR A 42 0.33 1.41 1.88
C THR A 42 1.06 0.90 3.12
N PHE A 43 2.32 0.53 2.94
CA PHE A 43 3.18 0.03 4.00
C PHE A 43 3.99 1.19 4.59
N PHE A 44 3.98 1.32 5.91
CA PHE A 44 4.70 2.36 6.65
C PHE A 44 5.65 1.73 7.67
N THR A 45 6.73 2.43 8.00
CA THR A 45 7.52 2.11 9.19
C THR A 45 7.12 2.97 10.38
N LEU A 46 7.45 2.52 11.59
CA LEU A 46 7.20 3.31 12.80
C LEU A 46 7.89 4.68 12.79
N LYS A 47 9.15 4.73 12.32
CA LYS A 47 9.88 6.00 12.24
C LYS A 47 9.30 6.91 11.15
N ASN A 48 8.84 6.37 10.02
CA ASN A 48 8.10 7.18 9.03
C ASN A 48 6.86 7.84 9.62
N LEU A 49 6.06 7.08 10.40
CA LEU A 49 4.89 7.64 11.08
C LEU A 49 5.28 8.76 12.05
N GLU A 50 6.34 8.57 12.85
CA GLU A 50 6.86 9.60 13.76
C GLU A 50 7.32 10.85 13.01
N THR A 51 8.09 10.68 11.94
CA THR A 51 8.56 11.78 11.08
C THR A 51 7.40 12.57 10.49
N ILE A 52 6.37 11.89 9.96
CA ILE A 52 5.18 12.53 9.40
C ILE A 52 4.41 13.29 10.49
N MET A 53 4.20 12.67 11.66
CA MET A 53 3.45 13.31 12.76
C MET A 53 4.19 14.53 13.31
N ASN A 54 5.52 14.49 13.43
CA ASN A 54 6.32 15.64 13.83
C ASN A 54 6.21 16.79 12.81
N ARG A 55 6.31 16.48 11.52
CA ARG A 55 6.08 17.47 10.45
C ARG A 55 4.67 18.07 10.52
N HIS A 56 3.66 17.24 10.78
CA HIS A 56 2.28 17.70 10.92
C HIS A 56 2.04 18.53 12.19
N ALA A 57 2.82 18.31 13.25
CA ALA A 57 2.81 19.17 14.43
C ALA A 57 3.35 20.58 14.11
N GLU A 58 4.35 20.69 13.23
CA GLU A 58 4.89 21.96 12.75
C GLU A 58 3.95 22.66 11.76
N SER A 59 3.33 21.91 10.84
CA SER A 59 2.46 22.46 9.78
C SER A 59 1.02 22.72 10.24
N GLY A 60 0.59 22.11 11.34
CA GLY A 60 -0.80 22.15 11.84
C GLY A 60 -1.73 21.09 11.23
N GLU A 61 -1.24 20.28 10.30
CA GLU A 61 -1.99 19.17 9.71
C GLU A 61 -2.37 18.11 10.74
N CYS A 62 -3.40 17.32 10.44
CA CYS A 62 -3.88 16.22 11.29
C CYS A 62 -4.02 16.60 12.78
N ASN A 63 -4.64 17.75 13.04
CA ASN A 63 -4.82 18.33 14.38
C ASN A 63 -3.47 18.53 15.10
N ASN A 64 -2.53 19.20 14.44
CA ASN A 64 -1.16 19.42 14.91
C ASN A 64 -0.44 18.09 15.21
N GLY A 65 -0.51 17.15 14.28
CA GLY A 65 0.18 15.86 14.37
C GLY A 65 -0.37 14.91 15.44
N LYS A 66 -1.60 15.10 15.94
CA LYS A 66 -2.20 14.21 16.95
C LYS A 66 -2.64 12.86 16.40
N TYR A 67 -2.84 12.77 15.09
CA TYR A 67 -3.18 11.54 14.42
C TYR A 67 -2.52 11.49 13.04
N LEU A 68 -2.48 10.30 12.48
CA LEU A 68 -2.22 10.04 11.07
C LEU A 68 -3.12 8.87 10.68
N TRP A 69 -3.62 8.88 9.46
CA TRP A 69 -4.40 7.77 8.93
C TRP A 69 -4.15 7.65 7.44
N ALA A 70 -4.24 6.42 6.94
CA ALA A 70 -4.36 6.09 5.54
C ALA A 70 -5.37 4.95 5.43
N ALA A 71 -6.08 4.88 4.31
CA ALA A 71 -6.84 3.68 4.00
C ALA A 71 -5.84 2.53 3.82
N ASP A 72 -6.15 1.36 4.40
CA ASP A 72 -5.36 0.14 4.17
C ASP A 72 -3.88 0.28 4.56
N MET A 73 -3.65 0.84 5.75
CA MET A 73 -2.33 1.02 6.32
C MET A 73 -1.81 -0.28 6.93
N VAL A 74 -0.63 -0.72 6.51
CA VAL A 74 0.11 -1.83 7.14
C VAL A 74 1.41 -1.27 7.73
N ILE A 75 1.69 -1.58 9.00
CA ILE A 75 2.89 -1.08 9.68
C ILE A 75 3.90 -2.23 9.80
N VAL A 76 5.09 -2.02 9.26
CA VAL A 76 6.20 -2.97 9.31
C VAL A 76 7.40 -2.40 10.06
N ARG A 77 8.35 -3.26 10.44
CA ARG A 77 9.58 -2.84 11.12
C ARG A 77 10.56 -2.16 10.17
N GLU A 78 10.60 -2.60 8.92
CA GLU A 78 11.46 -2.07 7.87
C GLU A 78 10.86 -2.34 6.49
N LEU A 79 11.13 -1.44 5.54
CA LEU A 79 10.66 -1.53 4.16
C LEU A 79 11.67 -2.23 3.26
N THR A 80 12.12 -3.41 3.68
CA THR A 80 12.87 -4.30 2.80
C THR A 80 11.90 -5.08 1.92
N THR A 81 12.33 -5.42 0.71
CA THR A 81 11.59 -6.30 -0.19
C THR A 81 11.18 -7.60 0.48
N GLU A 82 12.06 -8.17 1.31
CA GLU A 82 11.82 -9.40 2.05
C GLU A 82 10.70 -9.22 3.08
N THR A 83 10.74 -8.16 3.89
CA THR A 83 9.70 -7.87 4.89
C THR A 83 8.34 -7.66 4.25
N VAL A 84 8.26 -6.89 3.15
CA VAL A 84 6.99 -6.67 2.44
C VAL A 84 6.44 -7.99 1.90
N ARG A 85 7.28 -8.79 1.23
CA ARG A 85 6.91 -10.09 0.66
C ARG A 85 6.41 -11.07 1.73
N GLU A 86 7.14 -11.21 2.83
CA GLU A 86 6.77 -12.11 3.93
C GLU A 86 5.50 -11.67 4.65
N THR A 87 5.33 -10.36 4.85
CA THR A 87 4.11 -9.80 5.46
C THR A 87 2.89 -10.11 4.60
N VAL A 88 2.98 -9.88 3.28
CA VAL A 88 1.88 -10.21 2.35
C VAL A 88 1.60 -11.71 2.33
N ALA A 89 2.63 -12.55 2.31
CA ALA A 89 2.45 -14.00 2.35
C ALA A 89 1.71 -14.45 3.61
N CYS A 90 2.08 -13.93 4.78
CA CYS A 90 1.38 -14.21 6.03
C CYS A 90 -0.08 -13.74 5.99
N LEU A 91 -0.35 -12.49 5.55
CA LEU A 91 -1.73 -11.98 5.44
C LEU A 91 -2.60 -12.80 4.48
N VAL A 92 -2.04 -13.34 3.40
CA VAL A 92 -2.73 -14.25 2.48
C VAL A 92 -3.01 -15.59 3.15
N LEU A 93 -2.01 -16.19 3.79
CA LEU A 93 -2.12 -17.49 4.46
C LEU A 93 -3.13 -17.46 5.62
N ASP A 94 -3.15 -16.37 6.39
CA ASP A 94 -4.04 -16.19 7.53
C ASP A 94 -5.44 -15.69 7.12
N GLY A 95 -5.66 -15.38 5.84
CA GLY A 95 -6.93 -14.89 5.31
C GLY A 95 -7.25 -13.43 5.70
N GLU A 96 -6.27 -12.68 6.19
CA GLU A 96 -6.41 -11.31 6.67
C GLU A 96 -6.22 -10.25 5.58
N LEU A 97 -5.77 -10.64 4.38
CA LEU A 97 -5.50 -9.71 3.28
C LEU A 97 -6.67 -8.77 3.01
N LYS A 98 -7.91 -9.27 2.94
CA LYS A 98 -9.10 -8.45 2.63
C LYS A 98 -9.50 -7.49 3.75
N SER A 99 -8.92 -7.65 4.95
CA SER A 99 -9.10 -6.73 6.07
C SER A 99 -7.98 -5.69 6.15
N ALA A 100 -6.79 -6.04 5.67
CA ALA A 100 -5.62 -5.15 5.65
C ALA A 100 -5.50 -4.33 4.35
N PHE A 101 -6.08 -4.80 3.25
CA PHE A 101 -6.02 -4.20 1.91
C PHE A 101 -7.41 -3.88 1.38
N SER A 102 -7.51 -2.80 0.60
CA SER A 102 -8.71 -2.50 -0.18
C SER A 102 -8.67 -3.21 -1.52
N LEU A 103 -9.84 -3.64 -1.99
CA LEU A 103 -10.00 -4.04 -3.38
C LEU A 103 -9.80 -2.80 -4.26
N ALA A 104 -8.83 -2.84 -5.17
CA ALA A 104 -8.73 -1.88 -6.24
C ALA A 104 -9.92 -2.11 -7.19
N SER A 105 -10.96 -1.31 -7.04
CA SER A 105 -12.05 -1.31 -8.02
C SER A 105 -11.47 -0.94 -9.37
N ASP A 106 -11.69 -1.78 -10.39
CA ASP A 106 -11.55 -1.33 -11.76
C ASP A 106 -12.33 -0.02 -11.90
N VAL A 107 -11.67 1.05 -12.33
CA VAL A 107 -12.40 2.06 -13.09
C VAL A 107 -12.85 1.29 -14.33
N VAL A 108 -14.05 0.73 -14.27
CA VAL A 108 -14.75 0.30 -15.47
C VAL A 108 -14.76 1.56 -16.33
N GLU A 109 -13.92 1.58 -17.37
CA GLU A 109 -14.01 2.57 -18.44
C GLU A 109 -15.48 2.63 -18.81
N THR A 110 -16.15 3.70 -18.36
CA THR A 110 -17.52 3.95 -18.76
C THR A 110 -17.44 4.49 -20.17
N LEU A 111 -17.10 3.61 -21.13
CA LEU A 111 -17.48 3.79 -22.52
C LEU A 111 -18.98 3.50 -22.61
N SER A 112 -19.78 4.35 -21.96
CA SER A 112 -21.20 4.46 -22.28
C SER A 112 -21.27 5.15 -23.63
N ASN A 113 -21.37 4.34 -24.68
CA ASN A 113 -22.10 4.58 -25.92
C ASN A 113 -22.50 6.05 -26.17
N GLN A 114 -21.71 6.76 -26.97
CA GLN A 114 -22.30 7.76 -27.87
C GLN A 114 -22.58 7.08 -29.21
N SER A 115 -23.72 6.40 -29.25
CA SER A 115 -24.55 6.21 -30.44
C SER A 115 -25.96 6.43 -29.90
N THR A 116 -26.58 7.59 -30.10
CA THR A 116 -27.48 7.96 -31.21
C THR A 116 -27.88 9.42 -30.84
N GLU A 117 -27.81 10.44 -31.69
CA GLU A 117 -28.63 10.73 -32.88
C GLU A 117 -27.91 11.66 -33.87
#